data_AF-A0A8H6MGW8-F1
#
_entry.id   AF-A0A8H6MGW8-F1
#
_cell.length_a   1.000
_cell.length_b   1.000
_cell.length_c   1.000
_cell.angle_alpha   90.00
_cell.angle_beta   90.00
_cell.angle_gamma   90.00
#
_symmetry.space_group_name_H-M   'P 1'
#
loop_
_entity.id
_entity.type
_entity.pdbx_description
1 polymer ?
#
loop_
_entity_poly.entity_id
_entity_poly.type
_entity_poly.pdbx_seq_one_letter_code
_entity_poly.pdbx_strand_id
1 'polypeptide(L)'
;MQLAGNASEAVYCSFGHGLGIVSEATDRRAALKISLRQVSRNREVELAQNALENLAGTGFLAHRGGDPLDYLLRNLASHEYPDLSADIIRKGVRPFGARIPDLLVMPRYEPIQALTKTGDEALLNGFLALIYGHAMLWSIGVEQRDISAESLIVNPENGKPKLCDFDLSNYRNFNTGILAFIALELLSTLAMEGRVPRLYRHEVESFVAVLIWVAFRYRDGVLISNPPLGDWIKGRYSECRSGREKTYQVIERNLELEPKQDRISPESKLWRIIRDALGQMFKVDALRTVHKFDFDDADPGSEEALKLQEKIEEIDGLGYIDTLFAWQLFKSAQGREVASLLQTYIGGPPTQAGMA
;
A
#
# COMPACT_ATOMS: atom_id res chain seq x y z
N MET A 1 49.30 14.74 -17.12
CA MET A 1 48.78 14.34 -15.80
C MET A 1 47.43 13.68 -16.02
N GLN A 2 47.41 12.35 -16.14
CA GLN A 2 46.19 11.54 -16.20
C GLN A 2 45.53 11.59 -14.82
N LEU A 3 44.28 12.02 -14.76
CA LEU A 3 43.38 11.66 -13.65
C LEU A 3 42.40 10.64 -14.21
N ALA A 4 42.79 9.38 -14.09
CA ALA A 4 41.86 8.27 -14.10
C ALA A 4 41.06 8.36 -12.79
N GLY A 5 39.85 8.91 -12.86
CA GLY A 5 38.87 8.86 -11.79
C GLY A 5 37.86 7.78 -12.12
N ASN A 6 37.90 6.68 -11.36
CA ASN A 6 36.93 5.60 -11.43
C ASN A 6 35.51 6.19 -11.35
N ALA A 7 34.68 5.90 -12.36
CA ALA A 7 33.25 6.17 -12.30
C ALA A 7 32.65 5.28 -11.20
N SER A 8 32.37 5.86 -10.04
CA SER A 8 31.51 5.25 -9.02
C SER A 8 30.13 5.02 -9.62
N GLU A 9 29.66 3.76 -9.64
CA GLU A 9 28.33 3.42 -10.12
C GLU A 9 27.30 4.03 -9.17
N ALA A 10 26.59 5.06 -9.63
CA ALA A 10 25.42 5.57 -8.92
C ALA A 10 24.30 4.53 -9.01
N VAL A 11 23.91 3.95 -7.88
CA VAL A 11 22.72 3.10 -7.80
C VAL A 11 21.51 4.02 -7.69
N TYR A 12 20.64 3.98 -8.70
CA TYR A 12 19.40 4.74 -8.69
C TYR A 12 18.34 3.97 -7.90
N CYS A 13 17.86 4.55 -6.79
CA CYS A 13 16.64 4.08 -6.13
C CYS A 13 15.51 5.06 -6.48
N SER A 14 14.68 4.67 -7.44
CA SER A 14 13.40 5.33 -7.71
C SER A 14 12.38 4.83 -6.69
N PHE A 15 11.98 5.69 -5.76
CA PHE A 15 10.78 5.49 -4.94
C PHE A 15 9.80 6.60 -5.34
N GLY A 16 8.72 6.22 -6.05
CA GLY A 16 7.57 7.06 -6.45
C GLY A 16 7.84 8.50 -6.91
N HIS A 17 7.74 8.79 -8.22
CA HIS A 17 7.80 10.13 -8.85
C HIS A 17 8.98 11.08 -8.47
N GLY A 18 9.89 10.67 -7.58
CA GLY A 18 11.10 11.38 -7.20
C GLY A 18 12.36 10.64 -7.64
N LEU A 19 13.33 11.39 -8.17
CA LEU A 19 14.67 10.89 -8.46
C LEU A 19 15.44 10.74 -7.15
N GLY A 20 15.59 9.51 -6.64
CA GLY A 20 16.55 9.18 -5.59
C GLY A 20 17.93 8.90 -6.18
N ILE A 21 18.93 9.69 -5.80
CA ILE A 21 20.35 9.43 -6.10
C ILE A 21 20.95 8.77 -4.85
N VAL A 22 21.32 7.49 -4.94
CA VAL A 22 22.14 6.85 -3.91
C VAL A 22 23.60 6.98 -4.37
N SER A 23 24.36 7.89 -3.76
CA SER A 23 25.81 7.92 -3.96
C SER A 23 26.47 6.82 -3.12
N GLU A 24 27.47 6.13 -3.67
CA GLU A 24 28.39 5.24 -2.95
C GLU A 24 29.29 6.01 -1.95
N ALA A 25 28.70 6.74 -1.01
CA ALA A 25 29.44 7.29 0.10
C ALA A 25 29.84 6.14 1.04
N THR A 26 31.03 6.27 1.63
CA THR A 26 31.78 5.24 2.37
C THR A 26 31.09 4.63 3.61
N ASP A 27 29.88 5.09 3.96
CA ASP A 27 29.05 4.49 5.01
C ASP A 27 27.80 3.85 4.39
N ARG A 28 27.82 2.52 4.25
CA ARG A 28 26.76 1.72 3.61
C ARG A 28 25.44 1.66 4.40
N ARG A 29 25.34 2.38 5.52
CA ARG A 29 24.24 2.28 6.50
C ARG A 29 23.11 3.27 6.27
N ALA A 30 23.31 4.30 5.44
CA ALA A 30 22.30 5.33 5.17
C ALA A 30 22.00 5.48 3.68
N ALA A 31 20.79 5.95 3.38
CA ALA A 31 20.30 6.31 2.06
C ALA A 31 19.81 7.76 2.06
N LEU A 32 19.88 8.39 0.88
CA LEU A 32 19.46 9.76 0.63
C LEU A 32 18.26 9.76 -0.32
N LYS A 33 17.14 10.35 0.10
CA LYS A 33 15.95 10.54 -0.73
C LYS A 33 15.72 12.03 -0.96
N ILE A 34 15.42 12.40 -2.19
CA ILE A 34 14.91 13.74 -2.54
C ILE A 34 13.40 13.59 -2.74
N SER A 35 12.60 14.18 -1.86
CA SER A 35 11.14 14.28 -2.02
C SER A 35 10.75 15.66 -2.54
N LEU A 36 9.68 15.72 -3.34
CA LEU A 36 9.04 16.95 -3.79
C LEU A 36 7.69 17.10 -3.11
N ARG A 37 7.73 17.33 -1.79
CA ARG A 37 6.56 17.46 -0.92
C ARG A 37 5.79 18.73 -1.25
N GLN A 38 4.46 18.65 -1.23
CA GLN A 38 3.60 19.84 -1.32
C GLN A 38 3.59 20.57 0.03
N VAL A 39 3.81 21.88 0.04
CA VAL A 39 3.96 22.70 1.27
C VAL A 39 2.78 22.53 2.21
N SER A 40 1.57 22.41 1.67
CA SER A 40 0.32 22.24 2.42
C SER A 40 0.13 20.85 3.04
N ARG A 41 1.09 19.94 2.94
CA ARG A 41 1.01 18.56 3.46
C ARG A 41 1.94 18.39 4.65
N ASN A 42 1.49 17.68 5.69
CA ASN A 42 2.34 17.31 6.81
C ASN A 42 3.50 16.42 6.36
N ARG A 43 4.61 16.43 7.11
CA ARG A 43 5.71 15.49 6.87
C ARG A 43 5.31 14.08 7.28
N GLU A 44 5.92 13.04 6.69
CA GLU A 44 5.64 11.64 7.07
C GLU A 44 5.80 11.39 8.58
N VAL A 45 6.83 11.99 9.19
CA VAL A 45 7.08 11.89 10.64
C VAL A 45 6.01 12.63 11.45
N GLU A 46 5.58 13.81 10.99
CA GLU A 46 4.53 14.58 11.65
C GLU A 46 3.17 13.90 11.50
N LEU A 47 2.87 13.27 10.35
CA LEU A 47 1.67 12.47 10.15
C LEU A 47 1.58 11.34 11.18
N ALA A 48 2.70 10.65 11.38
CA ALA A 48 2.80 9.57 12.33
C ALA A 48 2.67 10.03 13.79
N GLN A 49 3.34 11.12 14.14
CA GLN A 49 3.29 11.71 15.48
C GLN A 49 1.90 12.26 15.80
N ASN A 50 1.30 13.02 14.89
CA ASN A 50 -0.07 13.52 15.04
C ASN A 50 -1.06 12.36 15.22
N ALA A 51 -0.87 11.28 14.46
CA ALA A 51 -1.73 10.11 14.58
C ALA A 51 -1.54 9.35 15.91
N LEU A 52 -0.31 9.28 16.43
CA LEU A 52 -0.04 8.77 17.78
C LEU A 52 -0.61 9.66 18.89
N GLU A 53 -0.55 10.98 18.75
CA GLU A 53 -1.15 11.91 19.72
C GLU A 53 -2.66 11.73 19.77
N ASN A 54 -3.29 11.56 18.60
CA ASN A 54 -4.71 11.22 18.50
C ASN A 54 -5.05 9.86 19.13
N LEU A 55 -4.12 8.89 19.06
CA LEU A 55 -4.24 7.58 19.69
C LEU A 55 -4.04 7.55 21.22
N ALA A 56 -3.19 8.43 21.75
CA ALA A 56 -2.86 8.43 23.18
C ALA A 56 -4.09 8.65 24.06
N GLY A 57 -5.14 9.28 23.51
CA GLY A 57 -6.44 9.45 24.16
C GLY A 57 -7.43 8.29 24.02
N THR A 58 -7.17 7.30 23.15
CA THR A 58 -8.17 6.26 22.80
C THR A 58 -7.95 4.92 23.51
N GLY A 59 -6.87 4.78 24.29
CA GLY A 59 -6.52 3.52 24.97
C GLY A 59 -5.98 2.42 24.03
N PHE A 60 -5.90 2.67 22.73
CA PHE A 60 -5.40 1.73 21.71
C PHE A 60 -3.96 1.27 21.99
N LEU A 61 -3.11 2.16 22.47
CA LEU A 61 -1.70 1.87 22.81
C LEU A 61 -1.54 0.98 24.07
N ALA A 62 -2.60 0.82 24.88
CA ALA A 62 -2.56 -0.03 26.07
C ALA A 62 -2.76 -1.53 25.75
N HIS A 63 -3.18 -1.86 24.54
CA HIS A 63 -3.31 -3.24 24.05
C HIS A 63 -2.06 -3.61 23.25
N ARG A 64 -1.41 -4.72 23.64
CA ARG A 64 -0.01 -5.08 23.35
C ARG A 64 0.21 -5.54 21.90
N GLY A 65 -0.12 -4.69 20.93
CA GLY A 65 -0.04 -4.96 19.48
C GLY A 65 1.23 -4.53 18.77
N GLY A 66 2.13 -3.78 19.43
CA GLY A 66 3.30 -3.16 18.78
C GLY A 66 3.05 -1.70 18.41
N ASP A 67 4.12 -0.94 18.19
CA ASP A 67 4.04 0.50 17.89
C ASP A 67 3.75 0.70 16.38
N PRO A 68 2.69 1.42 15.96
CA PRO A 68 2.47 1.74 14.55
C PRO A 68 3.67 2.43 13.89
N LEU A 69 4.48 3.18 14.65
CA LEU A 69 5.73 3.78 14.15
C LEU A 69 6.77 2.74 13.75
N ASP A 70 6.70 1.53 14.29
CA ASP A 70 7.60 0.44 13.88
C ASP A 70 7.37 0.02 12.44
N TYR A 71 6.30 0.47 11.78
CA TYR A 71 6.05 0.23 10.36
C TYR A 71 6.41 1.41 9.47
N LEU A 72 6.83 2.54 10.05
CA LEU A 72 7.21 3.72 9.28
C LEU A 72 8.72 3.81 9.09
N LEU A 73 9.11 4.53 8.03
CA LEU A 73 10.48 4.91 7.78
C LEU A 73 11.08 5.67 8.97
N ARG A 74 12.31 5.32 9.32
CA ARG A 74 13.10 6.09 10.27
C ARG A 74 13.78 7.23 9.52
N ASN A 75 13.42 8.47 9.86
CA ASN A 75 14.14 9.65 9.42
C ASN A 75 15.34 9.89 10.36
N LEU A 76 16.56 9.94 9.82
CA LEU A 76 17.78 10.27 10.55
C LEU A 76 18.03 11.78 10.56
N ALA A 77 17.76 12.45 9.45
CA ALA A 77 17.84 13.88 9.27
C ALA A 77 17.05 14.30 8.04
N SER A 78 16.45 15.49 8.06
CA SER A 78 15.87 16.09 6.86
C SER A 78 16.23 17.57 6.71
N HIS A 79 16.24 18.06 5.47
CA HIS A 79 16.51 19.46 5.17
C HIS A 79 15.73 19.92 3.94
N GLU A 80 14.98 21.01 4.10
CA GLU A 80 14.19 21.61 3.04
C GLU A 80 15.00 22.67 2.28
N TYR A 81 14.77 22.75 0.98
CA TYR A 81 15.38 23.75 0.10
C TYR A 81 14.28 24.69 -0.45
N PRO A 82 13.76 25.63 0.36
CA PRO A 82 12.66 26.51 -0.04
C PRO A 82 13.02 27.40 -1.25
N ASP A 83 14.30 27.75 -1.39
CA ASP A 83 14.82 28.52 -2.52
C ASP A 83 14.75 27.75 -3.86
N LEU A 84 14.53 26.43 -3.80
CA LEU A 84 14.31 25.56 -4.95
C LEU A 84 12.83 25.22 -5.14
N SER A 85 11.91 25.96 -4.49
CA SER A 85 10.48 25.73 -4.60
C SER A 85 10.01 25.75 -6.06
N ALA A 86 9.16 24.80 -6.39
CA ALA A 86 8.50 24.74 -7.69
C ALA A 86 7.61 25.96 -7.96
N ASP A 87 7.27 26.76 -6.95
CA ASP A 87 6.55 28.04 -7.12
C ASP A 87 7.28 29.01 -8.04
N ILE A 88 8.61 28.95 -8.05
CA ILE A 88 9.45 29.81 -8.90
C ILE A 88 9.13 29.55 -10.38
N ILE A 89 8.82 28.30 -10.74
CA ILE A 89 8.48 27.88 -12.11
C ILE A 89 6.96 27.90 -12.34
N ARG A 90 6.15 27.55 -11.33
CA ARG A 90 4.70 27.34 -11.46
C ARG A 90 3.84 28.60 -11.48
N LYS A 91 4.42 29.79 -11.23
CA LYS A 91 3.71 31.08 -11.39
C LYS A 91 3.05 31.27 -12.77
N GLY A 92 3.38 30.46 -13.78
CA GLY A 92 2.73 30.46 -15.10
C GLY A 92 1.95 29.20 -15.51
N VAL A 93 1.92 28.11 -14.72
CA VAL A 93 1.44 26.80 -15.20
C VAL A 93 0.60 26.06 -14.14
N ARG A 94 -0.66 26.48 -14.00
CA ARG A 94 -1.77 25.84 -13.22
C ARG A 94 -1.58 25.69 -11.69
N PRO A 95 -2.68 25.72 -10.90
CA PRO A 95 -2.64 25.88 -9.45
C PRO A 95 -2.48 24.54 -8.71
N PHE A 96 -1.49 23.72 -9.07
CA PHE A 96 -1.10 22.61 -8.19
C PHE A 96 -0.15 23.18 -7.13
N GLY A 97 -0.54 23.07 -5.85
CA GLY A 97 0.11 23.77 -4.74
C GLY A 97 1.64 23.65 -4.72
N ALA A 98 2.26 24.65 -4.12
CA ALA A 98 3.70 24.79 -3.93
C ALA A 98 4.36 23.48 -3.53
N ARG A 99 5.48 23.14 -4.16
CA ARG A 99 6.30 21.99 -3.77
C ARG A 99 7.69 22.44 -3.41
N ILE A 100 8.17 22.00 -2.25
CA ILE A 100 9.52 22.29 -1.76
C ILE A 100 10.32 20.99 -1.81
N PRO A 101 11.51 20.98 -2.46
CA PRO A 101 12.42 19.86 -2.34
C PRO A 101 12.84 19.63 -0.88
N ASP A 102 12.69 18.42 -0.41
CA ASP A 102 13.11 17.96 0.91
C ASP A 102 14.13 16.83 0.73
N LEU A 103 15.27 16.97 1.40
CA LEU A 103 16.34 15.98 1.41
C LEU A 103 16.20 15.17 2.69
N LEU A 104 15.88 13.88 2.56
CA LEU A 104 15.72 12.96 3.69
C LEU A 104 16.90 11.99 3.74
N VAL A 105 17.53 11.90 4.89
CA VAL A 105 18.54 10.89 5.24
C VAL A 105 17.84 9.82 6.08
N MET A 106 17.93 8.57 5.64
CA MET A 106 17.28 7.43 6.30
C MET A 106 18.26 6.25 6.38
N PRO A 107 18.03 5.23 7.24
CA PRO A 107 18.77 3.98 7.14
C PRO A 107 18.64 3.38 5.74
N ARG A 108 19.62 2.58 5.33
CA ARG A 108 19.51 1.82 4.08
C ARG A 108 18.45 0.73 4.25
N TYR A 109 17.44 0.75 3.37
CA TYR A 109 16.45 -0.31 3.26
C TYR A 109 16.61 -1.04 1.93
N GLU A 110 16.16 -2.30 1.89
CA GLU A 110 16.02 -3.08 0.67
C GLU A 110 14.55 -3.09 0.24
N PRO A 111 14.25 -3.17 -1.06
CA PRO A 111 12.86 -3.26 -1.50
C PRO A 111 12.25 -4.62 -1.14
N ILE A 112 10.93 -4.71 -0.98
CA ILE A 112 10.25 -5.93 -0.46
C ILE A 112 10.58 -7.20 -1.24
N GLN A 113 10.84 -7.10 -2.55
CA GLN A 113 11.26 -8.25 -3.37
C GLN A 113 12.55 -8.90 -2.87
N ALA A 114 13.40 -8.21 -2.11
CA ALA A 114 14.61 -8.79 -1.53
C ALA A 114 14.31 -10.00 -0.63
N LEU A 115 13.13 -10.05 0.00
CA LEU A 115 12.70 -11.19 0.81
C LEU A 115 12.57 -12.49 0.01
N THR A 116 12.44 -12.42 -1.33
CA THR A 116 12.43 -13.61 -2.18
C THR A 116 13.75 -14.40 -2.14
N LYS A 117 14.87 -13.76 -1.73
CA LYS A 117 16.16 -14.44 -1.45
C LYS A 117 16.09 -15.36 -0.25
N THR A 118 15.31 -14.96 0.76
CA THR A 118 15.16 -15.70 2.01
C THR A 118 14.10 -16.80 1.87
N GLY A 119 13.11 -16.60 1.00
CA GLY A 119 12.09 -17.58 0.63
C GLY A 119 10.67 -17.07 0.83
N ASP A 120 9.70 -17.87 0.37
CA ASP A 120 8.29 -17.50 0.35
C ASP A 120 7.71 -17.22 1.74
N GLU A 121 8.17 -17.92 2.77
CA GLU A 121 7.72 -17.68 4.13
C GLU A 121 8.17 -16.32 4.67
N ALA A 122 9.39 -15.90 4.36
CA ALA A 122 9.87 -14.57 4.73
C ALA A 122 9.08 -13.49 3.99
N LEU A 123 8.84 -13.68 2.69
CA LEU A 123 8.01 -12.79 1.88
C LEU A 123 6.59 -12.64 2.49
N LEU A 124 5.92 -13.76 2.75
CA LEU A 124 4.58 -13.79 3.34
C LEU A 124 4.53 -13.10 4.71
N ASN A 125 5.46 -13.42 5.60
CA ASN A 125 5.53 -12.80 6.92
C ASN A 125 5.77 -11.29 6.80
N GLY A 126 6.59 -10.85 5.84
CA GLY A 126 6.80 -9.45 5.53
C GLY A 126 5.52 -8.73 5.10
N PHE A 127 4.76 -9.30 4.16
CA PHE A 127 3.49 -8.74 3.72
C PHE A 127 2.44 -8.71 4.82
N LEU A 128 2.31 -9.78 5.61
CA LEU A 128 1.37 -9.82 6.73
C LEU A 128 1.70 -8.75 7.78
N ALA A 129 2.97 -8.55 8.10
CA ALA A 129 3.41 -7.49 9.00
C ALA A 129 3.11 -6.10 8.42
N LEU A 130 3.31 -5.89 7.11
CA LEU A 130 2.96 -4.62 6.46
C LEU A 130 1.46 -4.34 6.46
N ILE A 131 0.63 -5.34 6.14
CA ILE A 131 -0.84 -5.22 6.19
C ILE A 131 -1.29 -4.90 7.62
N TYR A 132 -0.67 -5.54 8.62
CA TYR A 132 -0.93 -5.27 10.03
C TYR A 132 -0.55 -3.83 10.42
N GLY A 133 0.66 -3.40 10.08
CA GLY A 133 1.12 -2.03 10.31
C GLY A 133 0.24 -0.99 9.63
N HIS A 134 -0.12 -1.24 8.37
CA HIS A 134 -1.02 -0.39 7.60
C HIS A 134 -2.42 -0.35 8.22
N ALA A 135 -2.93 -1.45 8.77
CA ALA A 135 -4.22 -1.48 9.47
C ALA A 135 -4.23 -0.54 10.67
N MET A 136 -3.15 -0.57 11.47
CA MET A 136 -3.00 0.31 12.62
C MET A 136 -2.87 1.78 12.21
N LEU A 137 -2.16 2.07 11.12
CA LEU A 137 -2.06 3.43 10.57
C LEU A 137 -3.42 3.92 10.03
N TRP A 138 -4.16 3.06 9.35
CA TRP A 138 -5.48 3.39 8.85
C TRP A 138 -6.48 3.69 9.96
N SER A 139 -6.49 2.91 11.04
CA SER A 139 -7.42 3.12 12.18
C SER A 139 -7.22 4.46 12.90
N ILE A 140 -6.12 5.16 12.60
CA ILE A 140 -5.73 6.43 13.23
C ILE A 140 -5.71 7.58 12.22
N GLY A 141 -6.34 7.36 11.07
CA GLY A 141 -6.52 8.37 10.02
C GLY A 141 -5.31 8.56 9.11
N VAL A 142 -4.31 7.67 9.14
CA VAL A 142 -3.16 7.71 8.22
C VAL A 142 -3.44 6.77 7.04
N GLU A 143 -4.00 7.34 5.96
CA GLU A 143 -4.27 6.63 4.71
C GLU A 143 -3.04 6.71 3.78
N GLN A 144 -2.37 5.59 3.42
CA GLN A 144 -1.21 5.63 2.50
C GLN A 144 -1.63 5.89 1.04
N ARG A 145 -2.68 5.20 0.57
CA ARG A 145 -3.34 5.37 -0.75
C ARG A 145 -2.49 5.08 -1.99
N ASP A 146 -1.20 4.81 -1.83
CA ASP A 146 -0.25 4.50 -2.92
C ASP A 146 0.61 3.26 -2.59
N ILE A 147 -0.08 2.19 -2.21
CA ILE A 147 0.55 0.88 -2.02
C ILE A 147 1.12 0.40 -3.35
N SER A 148 2.42 0.15 -3.38
CA SER A 148 3.19 -0.28 -4.55
C SER A 148 4.36 -1.15 -4.14
N ALA A 149 4.98 -1.89 -5.06
CA ALA A 149 6.17 -2.67 -4.74
C ALA A 149 7.31 -1.78 -4.22
N GLU A 150 7.36 -0.54 -4.69
CA GLU A 150 8.34 0.47 -4.32
C GLU A 150 8.07 1.03 -2.92
N SER A 151 6.80 1.20 -2.53
CA SER A 151 6.45 1.74 -1.20
C SER A 151 6.57 0.73 -0.05
N LEU A 152 6.93 -0.53 -0.36
CA LEU A 152 7.21 -1.59 0.61
C LEU A 152 8.70 -1.89 0.65
N ILE A 153 9.30 -1.71 1.81
CA ILE A 153 10.75 -1.84 2.01
C ILE A 153 11.04 -2.67 3.27
N VAL A 154 12.29 -3.12 3.43
CA VAL A 154 12.72 -4.01 4.50
C VAL A 154 14.05 -3.54 5.06
N ASN A 155 14.16 -3.51 6.39
CA ASN A 155 15.43 -3.25 7.03
C ASN A 155 16.33 -4.51 6.89
N PRO A 156 17.48 -4.42 6.20
CA PRO A 156 18.35 -5.56 5.99
C PRO A 156 19.01 -6.09 7.27
N GLU A 157 19.09 -5.30 8.33
CA GLU A 157 19.72 -5.70 9.60
C GLU A 157 18.84 -6.62 10.44
N ASN A 158 17.52 -6.45 10.39
CA ASN A 158 16.58 -7.20 11.24
C ASN A 158 15.39 -7.82 10.48
N GLY A 159 15.32 -7.66 9.17
CA GLY A 159 14.25 -8.18 8.31
C GLY A 159 12.88 -7.55 8.54
N LYS A 160 12.78 -6.48 9.36
CA LYS A 160 11.49 -5.83 9.64
C LYS A 160 11.05 -5.01 8.43
N PRO A 161 9.82 -5.23 7.92
CA PRO A 161 9.31 -4.47 6.80
C PRO A 161 8.78 -3.10 7.25
N LYS A 162 8.85 -2.11 6.37
CA LYS A 162 8.38 -0.73 6.57
C LYS A 162 7.60 -0.25 5.35
N LEU A 163 6.69 0.67 5.59
CA LEU A 163 5.97 1.45 4.59
C LEU A 163 6.68 2.79 4.39
N CYS A 164 6.71 3.27 3.14
CA CYS A 164 7.18 4.60 2.79
C CYS A 164 6.24 5.29 1.81
N ASP A 165 6.60 6.51 1.42
CA ASP A 165 5.89 7.29 0.39
C ASP A 165 4.46 7.68 0.82
N PHE A 166 4.34 8.25 2.02
CA PHE A 166 3.09 8.83 2.53
C PHE A 166 2.82 10.23 1.97
N ASP A 167 3.56 10.66 0.95
CA ASP A 167 3.41 11.97 0.32
C ASP A 167 2.00 12.20 -0.23
N LEU A 168 1.26 11.13 -0.59
CA LEU A 168 -0.14 11.18 -1.06
C LEU A 168 -1.19 10.96 0.05
N SER A 169 -0.76 10.78 1.30
CA SER A 169 -1.70 10.60 2.41
C SER A 169 -2.63 11.80 2.57
N ASN A 170 -3.88 11.52 2.97
CA ASN A 170 -4.96 12.51 3.17
C ASN A 170 -5.42 13.28 1.93
N TYR A 171 -5.00 12.90 0.72
CA TYR A 171 -5.51 13.51 -0.51
C TYR A 171 -6.83 12.88 -0.96
N ARG A 172 -7.96 13.39 -0.45
CA ARG A 172 -9.29 12.79 -0.64
C ARG A 172 -9.91 12.94 -2.03
N ASN A 173 -9.42 13.89 -2.83
CA ASN A 173 -10.14 14.32 -4.04
C ASN A 173 -9.96 13.39 -5.25
N PHE A 174 -9.04 12.44 -5.21
CA PHE A 174 -8.78 11.54 -6.34
C PHE A 174 -8.39 10.13 -5.87
N ASN A 175 -8.79 9.12 -6.65
CA ASN A 175 -8.28 7.76 -6.53
C ASN A 175 -6.89 7.69 -7.17
N THR A 176 -5.90 8.23 -6.46
CA THR A 176 -4.49 8.20 -6.83
C THR A 176 -3.89 6.82 -6.59
N GLY A 177 -2.81 6.52 -7.30
CA GLY A 177 -2.00 5.34 -7.09
C GLY A 177 -1.43 4.79 -8.39
N ILE A 178 -0.55 3.80 -8.29
CA ILE A 178 -0.07 3.06 -9.45
C ILE A 178 -1.19 2.15 -9.97
N LEU A 179 -1.58 2.32 -11.25
CA LEU A 179 -2.69 1.58 -11.87
C LEU A 179 -2.60 0.06 -11.64
N ALA A 180 -1.39 -0.50 -11.70
CA ALA A 180 -1.14 -1.93 -11.48
C ALA A 180 -1.56 -2.41 -10.08
N PHE A 181 -1.64 -1.54 -9.09
CA PHE A 181 -1.90 -1.89 -7.68
C PHE A 181 -3.21 -1.33 -7.13
N ILE A 182 -3.78 -0.27 -7.72
CA ILE A 182 -5.11 0.24 -7.37
C ILE A 182 -6.17 -0.87 -7.43
N ALA A 183 -7.05 -0.98 -6.43
CA ALA A 183 -8.14 -1.96 -6.40
C ALA A 183 -9.03 -1.98 -7.67
N LEU A 184 -9.56 -3.14 -8.05
CA LEU A 184 -10.35 -3.31 -9.28
C LEU A 184 -11.59 -2.41 -9.34
N GLU A 185 -12.30 -2.23 -8.22
CA GLU A 185 -13.45 -1.31 -8.13
C GLU A 185 -13.04 0.14 -8.38
N LEU A 186 -11.82 0.49 -7.94
CA LEU A 186 -11.24 1.81 -8.14
C LEU A 186 -10.71 2.01 -9.58
N LEU A 187 -10.57 0.95 -10.38
CA LEU A 187 -10.28 1.01 -11.83
C LEU A 187 -11.57 1.12 -12.66
N SER A 188 -12.56 1.90 -12.18
CA SER A 188 -13.80 2.19 -12.89
C SER A 188 -13.90 3.67 -13.27
N THR A 189 -14.72 4.00 -14.27
CA THR A 189 -14.95 5.41 -14.65
C THR A 189 -15.48 6.22 -13.48
N LEU A 190 -16.45 5.68 -12.71
CA LEU A 190 -17.00 6.33 -11.53
C LEU A 190 -15.92 6.59 -10.45
N ALA A 191 -15.03 5.64 -10.22
CA ALA A 191 -13.93 5.82 -9.27
C ALA A 191 -12.90 6.84 -9.75
N MET A 192 -12.59 6.86 -11.05
CA MET A 192 -11.71 7.87 -11.64
C MET A 192 -12.31 9.29 -11.55
N GLU A 193 -13.64 9.41 -11.54
CA GLU A 193 -14.37 10.65 -11.28
C GLU A 193 -14.48 10.99 -9.78
N GLY A 194 -13.92 10.18 -8.88
CA GLY A 194 -13.98 10.38 -7.43
C GLY A 194 -15.32 10.03 -6.78
N ARG A 195 -16.21 9.35 -7.49
CA ARG A 195 -17.55 8.97 -6.98
C ARG A 195 -17.55 7.68 -6.15
N VAL A 196 -16.50 6.89 -6.24
CA VAL A 196 -16.33 5.68 -5.42
C VAL A 196 -15.42 6.04 -4.24
N PRO A 197 -15.94 5.99 -2.99
CA PRO A 197 -15.13 6.24 -1.82
C PRO A 197 -14.06 5.14 -1.68
N ARG A 198 -12.86 5.55 -1.30
CA ARG A 198 -11.77 4.62 -0.99
C ARG A 198 -11.95 4.08 0.42
N LEU A 199 -11.97 2.76 0.55
CA LEU A 199 -12.17 2.01 1.79
C LEU A 199 -10.91 1.18 2.10
N TYR A 200 -10.76 0.75 3.35
CA TYR A 200 -9.56 -0.01 3.76
C TYR A 200 -9.32 -1.27 2.92
N ARG A 201 -10.39 -1.99 2.56
CA ARG A 201 -10.31 -3.18 1.69
C ARG A 201 -9.65 -2.90 0.34
N HIS A 202 -9.72 -1.67 -0.18
CA HIS A 202 -9.04 -1.30 -1.43
C HIS A 202 -7.53 -1.24 -1.24
N GLU A 203 -7.07 -0.79 -0.08
CA GLU A 203 -5.65 -0.82 0.29
C GLU A 203 -5.18 -2.27 0.45
N VAL A 204 -5.99 -3.12 1.07
CA VAL A 204 -5.60 -4.52 1.23
C VAL A 204 -5.61 -5.29 -0.10
N GLU A 205 -6.55 -5.01 -1.00
CA GLU A 205 -6.47 -5.52 -2.38
C GLU A 205 -5.19 -5.05 -3.07
N SER A 206 -4.76 -3.80 -2.80
CA SER A 206 -3.50 -3.29 -3.33
C SER A 206 -2.30 -4.08 -2.78
N PHE A 207 -2.29 -4.44 -1.50
CA PHE A 207 -1.28 -5.35 -0.94
C PHE A 207 -1.28 -6.73 -1.59
N VAL A 208 -2.46 -7.32 -1.84
CA VAL A 208 -2.58 -8.61 -2.54
C VAL A 208 -2.06 -8.49 -3.97
N ALA A 209 -2.38 -7.40 -4.67
CA ALA A 209 -1.87 -7.12 -6.01
C ALA A 209 -0.33 -7.02 -6.02
N VAL A 210 0.26 -6.31 -5.05
CA VAL A 210 1.73 -6.21 -4.91
C VAL A 210 2.34 -7.56 -4.54
N LEU A 211 1.70 -8.37 -3.68
CA LEU A 211 2.16 -9.72 -3.36
C LEU A 211 2.21 -10.60 -4.60
N ILE A 212 1.14 -10.61 -5.41
CA ILE A 212 1.10 -11.32 -6.70
C ILE A 212 2.22 -10.81 -7.60
N TRP A 213 2.35 -9.50 -7.75
CA TRP A 213 3.38 -8.89 -8.58
C TRP A 213 4.79 -9.33 -8.19
N VAL A 214 5.14 -9.23 -6.90
CA VAL A 214 6.45 -9.60 -6.38
C VAL A 214 6.68 -11.10 -6.51
N ALA A 215 5.68 -11.89 -6.12
CA ALA A 215 5.74 -13.34 -6.14
C ALA A 215 6.06 -13.88 -7.54
N PHE A 216 5.34 -13.43 -8.56
CA PHE A 216 5.45 -13.96 -9.91
C PHE A 216 6.56 -13.33 -10.75
N ARG A 217 7.04 -12.14 -10.39
CA ARG A 217 8.04 -11.43 -11.21
C ARG A 217 9.44 -11.43 -10.62
N TYR A 218 9.63 -11.73 -9.34
CA TYR A 218 10.94 -11.65 -8.70
C TYR A 218 11.42 -13.00 -8.17
N ARG A 219 12.72 -13.23 -8.31
CA ARG A 219 13.46 -14.37 -7.76
C ARG A 219 14.78 -13.86 -7.22
N ASP A 220 15.12 -14.24 -5.99
CA ASP A 220 16.36 -13.81 -5.33
C ASP A 220 16.55 -12.28 -5.34
N GLY A 221 15.45 -11.54 -5.20
CA GLY A 221 15.41 -10.07 -5.19
C GLY A 221 15.55 -9.42 -6.56
N VAL A 222 15.61 -10.21 -7.64
CA VAL A 222 15.85 -9.74 -9.01
C VAL A 222 14.65 -10.06 -9.89
N LEU A 223 14.34 -9.15 -10.82
CA LEU A 223 13.32 -9.37 -11.83
C LEU A 223 13.71 -10.54 -12.74
N ILE A 224 12.83 -11.52 -12.89
CA ILE A 224 13.10 -12.69 -13.74
C ILE A 224 13.08 -12.34 -15.23
N SER A 225 13.74 -13.15 -16.05
CA SER A 225 13.63 -13.07 -17.51
C SER A 225 12.21 -13.42 -17.97
N ASN A 226 11.66 -12.62 -18.89
CA ASN A 226 10.28 -12.75 -19.39
C ASN A 226 9.23 -12.74 -18.25
N PRO A 227 9.14 -11.66 -17.48
CA PRO A 227 8.27 -11.63 -16.31
C PRO A 227 6.79 -11.63 -16.71
N PRO A 228 5.95 -12.43 -16.03
CA PRO A 228 4.51 -12.42 -16.24
C PRO A 228 3.89 -11.07 -15.82
N LEU A 229 2.58 -10.92 -16.06
CA LEU A 229 1.79 -9.76 -15.64
C LEU A 229 2.18 -8.44 -16.33
N GLY A 230 2.86 -8.50 -17.48
CA GLY A 230 3.23 -7.32 -18.25
C GLY A 230 2.03 -6.44 -18.65
N ASP A 231 0.84 -7.01 -18.76
CA ASP A 231 -0.38 -6.30 -19.13
C ASP A 231 -0.98 -5.46 -18.00
N TRP A 232 -0.55 -5.65 -16.73
CA TRP A 232 -1.00 -4.81 -15.62
C TRP A 232 -0.46 -3.39 -15.68
N ILE A 233 0.65 -3.18 -16.39
CA ILE A 233 1.31 -1.86 -16.52
C ILE A 233 1.10 -1.24 -17.90
N LYS A 234 0.25 -1.84 -18.74
CA LYS A 234 -0.04 -1.35 -20.09
C LYS A 234 -1.36 -0.57 -20.10
N GLY A 235 -1.35 0.52 -20.88
CA GLY A 235 -2.58 1.15 -21.35
C GLY A 235 -3.36 1.96 -20.32
N ARG A 236 -4.68 2.03 -20.53
CA ARG A 236 -5.61 2.80 -19.68
C ARG A 236 -6.08 1.95 -18.49
N TYR A 237 -6.70 2.59 -17.50
CA TYR A 237 -7.23 1.92 -16.30
C TYR A 237 -8.13 0.71 -16.62
N SER A 238 -8.92 0.77 -17.70
CA SER A 238 -9.79 -0.33 -18.17
C SER A 238 -9.02 -1.55 -18.67
N GLU A 239 -7.88 -1.34 -19.33
CA GLU A 239 -7.02 -2.42 -19.83
C GLU A 239 -6.31 -3.11 -18.66
N CYS A 240 -5.75 -2.31 -17.73
CA CYS A 240 -5.18 -2.80 -16.49
C CYS A 240 -6.20 -3.63 -15.68
N ARG A 241 -7.42 -3.11 -15.52
CA ARG A 241 -8.52 -3.82 -14.85
C ARG A 241 -8.77 -5.19 -15.48
N SER A 242 -8.93 -5.23 -16.80
CA SER A 242 -9.20 -6.49 -17.52
C SER A 242 -8.04 -7.48 -17.37
N GLY A 243 -6.80 -7.03 -17.47
CA GLY A 243 -5.61 -7.89 -17.28
C GLY A 243 -5.52 -8.46 -15.85
N ARG A 244 -5.79 -7.63 -14.84
CA ARG A 244 -5.81 -8.06 -13.43
C ARG A 244 -6.93 -9.03 -13.13
N GLU A 245 -8.14 -8.73 -13.56
CA GLU A 245 -9.31 -9.59 -13.34
C GLU A 245 -9.10 -10.98 -13.94
N LYS A 246 -8.56 -11.06 -15.17
CA LYS A 246 -8.16 -12.34 -15.79
C LYS A 246 -7.13 -13.08 -14.94
N THR A 247 -6.11 -12.38 -14.45
CA THR A 247 -5.07 -12.97 -13.60
C THR A 247 -5.67 -13.53 -12.31
N TYR A 248 -6.56 -12.77 -11.66
CA TYR A 248 -7.20 -13.18 -10.42
C TYR A 248 -8.07 -14.42 -10.62
N GLN A 249 -8.83 -14.47 -11.72
CA GLN A 249 -9.65 -15.64 -12.07
C GLN A 249 -8.79 -16.89 -12.35
N VAL A 250 -7.63 -16.74 -13.00
CA VAL A 250 -6.70 -17.86 -13.23
C VAL A 250 -6.20 -18.42 -11.90
N ILE A 251 -5.73 -17.54 -11.00
CA ILE A 251 -5.22 -17.97 -9.69
C ILE A 251 -6.32 -18.59 -8.85
N GLU A 252 -7.49 -17.95 -8.75
CA GLU A 252 -8.63 -18.42 -7.95
C GLU A 252 -9.11 -19.81 -8.39
N ARG A 253 -9.18 -20.06 -9.70
CA ARG A 253 -9.50 -21.37 -10.29
C ARG A 253 -8.39 -22.39 -10.17
N ASN A 254 -7.29 -22.05 -9.49
CA ASN A 254 -6.13 -22.90 -9.28
C ASN A 254 -5.47 -23.36 -10.59
N LEU A 255 -5.46 -22.47 -11.59
CA LEU A 255 -4.85 -22.69 -12.90
C LEU A 255 -3.50 -21.98 -12.99
N GLU A 256 -2.52 -22.55 -13.69
CA GLU A 256 -1.20 -21.94 -13.84
C GLU A 256 -1.23 -20.63 -14.67
N LEU A 257 -0.41 -19.66 -14.28
CA LEU A 257 -0.19 -18.44 -15.05
C LEU A 257 0.83 -18.65 -16.15
N GLU A 258 0.62 -17.97 -17.28
CA GLU A 258 1.59 -17.92 -18.38
C GLU A 258 2.37 -16.60 -18.39
N PRO A 259 3.69 -16.62 -18.66
CA PRO A 259 4.53 -17.83 -18.78
C PRO A 259 4.67 -18.58 -17.45
N LYS A 260 4.66 -19.92 -17.52
CA LYS A 260 4.85 -20.79 -16.35
C LYS A 260 6.07 -20.41 -15.52
N GLN A 261 5.90 -20.50 -14.20
CA GLN A 261 6.93 -20.16 -13.22
C GLN A 261 7.32 -21.38 -12.40
N ASP A 262 8.59 -21.79 -12.47
CA ASP A 262 9.09 -22.95 -11.69
C ASP A 262 8.99 -22.74 -10.16
N ARG A 263 8.98 -21.47 -9.72
CA ARG A 263 9.02 -21.10 -8.29
C ARG A 263 7.65 -21.19 -7.62
N ILE A 264 6.58 -20.87 -8.35
CA ILE A 264 5.24 -20.79 -7.78
C ILE A 264 4.32 -21.68 -8.59
N SER A 265 3.93 -22.79 -7.96
CA SER A 265 2.96 -23.74 -8.49
C SER A 265 1.66 -23.71 -7.66
N PRO A 266 0.55 -24.23 -8.21
CA PRO A 266 -0.72 -24.35 -7.49
C PRO A 266 -0.66 -25.10 -6.15
N GLU A 267 0.34 -25.96 -5.97
CA GLU A 267 0.57 -26.73 -4.74
C GLU A 267 1.34 -25.95 -3.67
N SER A 268 2.01 -24.85 -4.04
CA SER A 268 2.83 -24.06 -3.11
C SER A 268 1.99 -23.37 -2.03
N LYS A 269 2.58 -23.20 -0.84
CA LYS A 269 1.94 -22.47 0.27
C LYS A 269 1.57 -21.04 -0.13
N LEU A 270 2.47 -20.35 -0.83
CA LEU A 270 2.27 -18.98 -1.31
C LEU A 270 1.09 -18.89 -2.29
N TRP A 271 1.01 -19.79 -3.27
CA TRP A 271 -0.12 -19.83 -4.20
C TRP A 271 -1.45 -20.02 -3.48
N ARG A 272 -1.53 -20.99 -2.56
CA ARG A 272 -2.74 -21.27 -1.79
C ARG A 272 -3.22 -20.05 -1.01
N ILE A 273 -2.31 -19.30 -0.39
CA ILE A 273 -2.66 -18.08 0.34
C ILE A 273 -3.22 -17.02 -0.62
N ILE A 274 -2.54 -16.78 -1.74
CA ILE A 274 -3.00 -15.80 -2.74
C ILE A 274 -4.38 -16.20 -3.27
N ARG A 275 -4.57 -17.48 -3.62
CA ARG A 275 -5.85 -18.02 -4.10
C ARG A 275 -6.94 -17.86 -3.05
N ASP A 276 -6.67 -18.25 -1.80
CA ASP A 276 -7.65 -18.18 -0.72
C ASP A 276 -8.03 -16.70 -0.44
N ALA A 277 -7.07 -15.77 -0.48
CA ALA A 277 -7.33 -14.33 -0.38
C ALA A 277 -8.25 -13.84 -1.52
N LEU A 278 -7.92 -14.16 -2.77
CA LEU A 278 -8.73 -13.78 -3.95
C LEU A 278 -10.14 -14.38 -3.90
N GLY A 279 -10.26 -15.66 -3.51
CA GLY A 279 -11.56 -16.32 -3.39
C GLY A 279 -12.48 -15.64 -2.36
N GLN A 280 -11.91 -14.99 -1.35
CA GLN A 280 -12.67 -14.25 -0.34
C GLN A 280 -13.07 -12.87 -0.85
N MET A 281 -12.16 -12.20 -1.56
CA MET A 281 -12.48 -10.96 -2.28
C MET A 281 -13.68 -11.17 -3.21
N PHE A 282 -13.66 -12.23 -4.03
CA PHE A 282 -14.76 -12.51 -4.96
C PHE A 282 -16.07 -12.88 -4.27
N LYS A 283 -16.05 -13.54 -3.10
CA LYS A 283 -17.29 -13.80 -2.33
C LYS A 283 -17.94 -12.50 -1.86
N VAL A 284 -17.14 -11.55 -1.39
CA VAL A 284 -17.63 -10.24 -0.97
C VAL A 284 -18.22 -9.48 -2.16
N ASP A 285 -17.54 -9.48 -3.31
CA ASP A 285 -18.04 -8.86 -4.54
C ASP A 285 -19.31 -9.52 -5.08
N ALA A 286 -19.40 -10.85 -4.99
CA ALA A 286 -20.58 -11.60 -5.38
C ALA A 286 -21.78 -11.26 -4.48
N LEU A 287 -21.59 -11.18 -3.16
CA LEU A 287 -22.64 -10.75 -2.23
C LEU A 287 -23.11 -9.33 -2.55
N ARG A 288 -22.19 -8.42 -2.86
CA ARG A 288 -22.55 -7.05 -3.29
C ARG A 288 -23.36 -7.06 -4.58
N THR A 289 -23.03 -7.95 -5.52
CA THR A 289 -23.75 -8.07 -6.80
C THR A 289 -25.13 -8.70 -6.63
N VAL A 290 -25.29 -9.70 -5.75
CA VAL A 290 -26.58 -10.30 -5.40
C VAL A 290 -27.47 -9.32 -4.63
N HIS A 291 -26.87 -8.41 -3.86
CA HIS A 291 -27.57 -7.34 -3.15
C HIS A 291 -27.62 -6.01 -3.92
N LYS A 292 -27.19 -5.96 -5.18
CA LYS A 292 -27.47 -4.83 -6.07
C LYS A 292 -28.97 -4.82 -6.42
N PHE A 293 -29.73 -4.11 -5.60
CA PHE A 293 -30.65 -3.10 -6.11
C PHE A 293 -29.86 -2.17 -7.07
N ASP A 294 -30.49 -1.67 -8.13
CA ASP A 294 -29.88 -0.68 -9.03
C ASP A 294 -29.45 0.56 -8.23
N PHE A 295 -28.19 0.58 -7.79
CA PHE A 295 -27.54 1.73 -7.17
C PHE A 295 -27.49 2.93 -8.13
N ASP A 296 -27.66 2.68 -9.43
CA ASP A 296 -27.75 3.74 -10.44
C ASP A 296 -29.13 4.45 -10.42
N ASP A 297 -30.17 3.82 -9.82
CA ASP A 297 -31.55 4.35 -9.77
C ASP A 297 -32.08 4.58 -8.33
N ALA A 298 -31.42 4.07 -7.29
CA ALA A 298 -31.84 4.23 -5.91
C ALA A 298 -31.39 5.56 -5.31
N ASP A 299 -32.30 6.26 -4.61
CA ASP A 299 -31.97 7.44 -3.81
C ASP A 299 -30.97 7.05 -2.70
N PRO A 300 -29.75 7.61 -2.69
CA PRO A 300 -28.73 7.33 -1.69
C PRO A 300 -29.18 7.64 -0.25
N GLY A 301 -30.23 8.44 -0.08
CA GLY A 301 -30.81 8.77 1.23
C GLY A 301 -31.93 7.83 1.70
N SER A 302 -32.29 6.80 0.93
CA SER A 302 -33.37 5.87 1.31
C SER A 302 -32.99 5.00 2.51
N GLU A 303 -33.99 4.66 3.33
CA GLU A 303 -33.80 3.82 4.51
C GLU A 303 -33.30 2.42 4.15
N GLU A 304 -33.67 1.87 2.99
CA GLU A 304 -33.10 0.64 2.47
C GLU A 304 -31.63 0.77 2.06
N ALA A 305 -31.22 1.88 1.43
CA ALA A 305 -29.83 2.13 1.07
C ALA A 305 -28.95 2.29 2.31
N LEU A 306 -29.44 2.98 3.35
CA LEU A 306 -28.73 3.15 4.63
C LEU A 306 -28.60 1.82 5.39
N LYS A 307 -29.66 1.01 5.48
CA LYS A 307 -29.59 -0.32 6.13
C LYS A 307 -28.69 -1.29 5.38
N LEU A 308 -28.64 -1.19 4.05
CA LEU A 308 -27.75 -2.00 3.22
C LEU A 308 -26.30 -1.51 3.33
N GLN A 309 -26.08 -0.20 3.38
CA GLN A 309 -24.78 0.42 3.67
C GLN A 309 -24.25 -0.06 5.02
N GLU A 310 -25.06 -0.02 6.09
CA GLU A 310 -24.70 -0.55 7.42
C GLU A 310 -24.34 -2.05 7.36
N LYS A 311 -25.13 -2.87 6.65
CA LYS A 311 -24.83 -4.31 6.44
C LYS A 311 -23.56 -4.54 5.61
N ILE A 312 -23.33 -3.72 4.59
CA ILE A 312 -22.13 -3.80 3.77
C ILE A 312 -20.93 -3.36 4.59
N GLU A 313 -21.02 -2.32 5.42
CA GLU A 313 -19.97 -1.85 6.32
C GLU A 313 -19.67 -2.88 7.42
N GLU A 314 -20.69 -3.55 7.96
CA GLU A 314 -20.56 -4.69 8.87
C GLU A 314 -19.79 -5.87 8.22
N ILE A 315 -19.97 -6.10 6.91
CA ILE A 315 -19.28 -7.16 6.16
C ILE A 315 -17.90 -6.72 5.63
N ASP A 316 -17.78 -5.49 5.11
CA ASP A 316 -16.58 -4.90 4.49
C ASP A 316 -15.51 -4.57 5.54
N GLY A 317 -15.91 -4.24 6.77
CA GLY A 317 -14.96 -4.05 7.86
C GLY A 317 -14.36 -5.35 8.40
N LEU A 318 -15.12 -6.46 8.33
CA LEU A 318 -14.85 -7.66 9.14
C LEU A 318 -14.47 -8.89 8.34
N GLY A 319 -15.22 -9.25 7.30
CA GLY A 319 -14.99 -10.52 6.58
C GLY A 319 -13.64 -10.57 5.84
N TYR A 320 -13.19 -9.42 5.34
CA TYR A 320 -11.97 -9.27 4.55
C TYR A 320 -10.70 -9.43 5.42
N ILE A 321 -10.69 -8.73 6.55
CA ILE A 321 -9.62 -8.75 7.54
C ILE A 321 -9.64 -10.11 8.24
N ASP A 322 -10.81 -10.56 8.72
CA ASP A 322 -10.91 -11.84 9.41
C ASP A 322 -10.40 -13.00 8.56
N THR A 323 -10.53 -12.98 7.23
CA THR A 323 -9.99 -14.09 6.42
C THR A 323 -8.48 -14.01 6.14
N LEU A 324 -7.94 -12.82 5.83
CA LEU A 324 -6.48 -12.65 5.67
C LEU A 324 -5.74 -12.88 6.99
N PHE A 325 -6.33 -12.44 8.10
CA PHE A 325 -5.80 -12.63 9.44
C PHE A 325 -6.10 -14.04 10.00
N ALA A 326 -7.19 -14.72 9.58
CA ALA A 326 -7.53 -16.09 9.99
C ALA A 326 -6.42 -17.11 9.68
N TRP A 327 -5.65 -16.87 8.62
CA TRP A 327 -4.73 -17.87 8.09
C TRP A 327 -3.39 -17.98 8.85
N GLN A 328 -2.97 -16.95 9.61
CA GLN A 328 -1.73 -17.02 10.39
C GLN A 328 -1.76 -16.26 11.73
N LEU A 329 -2.55 -15.20 11.86
CA LEU A 329 -2.58 -14.36 13.06
C LEU A 329 -3.61 -14.83 14.10
N PHE A 330 -4.75 -15.39 13.69
CA PHE A 330 -5.82 -15.82 14.62
C PHE A 330 -5.57 -17.11 15.41
N LYS A 331 -4.50 -17.86 15.11
CA LYS A 331 -4.02 -18.89 16.06
C LYS A 331 -3.29 -18.28 17.25
N SER A 332 -2.72 -17.09 17.08
CA SER A 332 -2.12 -16.31 18.17
C SER A 332 -3.16 -15.42 18.84
N ALA A 333 -2.98 -15.12 20.13
CA ALA A 333 -3.86 -14.20 20.86
C ALA A 333 -3.87 -12.79 20.23
N GLN A 334 -2.75 -12.36 19.67
CA GLN A 334 -2.52 -11.03 19.10
C GLN A 334 -3.34 -10.77 17.82
N GLY A 335 -3.58 -11.79 16.99
CA GLY A 335 -4.40 -11.65 15.79
C GLY A 335 -5.90 -11.49 16.08
N ARG A 336 -6.40 -12.18 17.10
CA ARG A 336 -7.80 -12.07 17.55
C ARG A 336 -8.10 -10.69 18.14
N GLU A 337 -7.15 -10.13 18.87
CA GLU A 337 -7.27 -8.82 19.52
C GLU A 337 -7.29 -7.68 18.50
N VAL A 338 -6.49 -7.78 17.43
CA VAL A 338 -6.48 -6.75 16.38
C VAL A 338 -7.71 -6.79 15.49
N ALA A 339 -8.24 -7.96 15.16
CA ALA A 339 -9.54 -8.00 14.48
C ALA A 339 -10.66 -7.36 15.32
N SER A 340 -10.65 -7.55 16.64
CA SER A 340 -11.58 -6.88 17.56
C SER A 340 -11.34 -5.35 17.65
N LEU A 341 -10.11 -4.88 17.48
CA LEU A 341 -9.80 -3.46 17.39
C LEU A 341 -10.24 -2.87 16.04
N LEU A 342 -9.95 -3.56 14.94
CA LEU A 342 -10.38 -3.16 13.60
C LEU A 342 -11.92 -3.16 13.50
N GLN A 343 -12.61 -4.05 14.22
CA GLN A 343 -14.08 -4.02 14.42
C GLN A 343 -14.59 -2.69 15.00
N THR A 344 -13.81 -2.05 15.87
CA THR A 344 -14.19 -0.81 16.55
C THR A 344 -13.95 0.43 15.68
N TYR A 345 -13.02 0.36 14.71
CA TYR A 345 -12.51 1.53 13.99
C TYR A 345 -12.71 1.52 12.46
N ILE A 346 -13.02 0.38 11.82
CA ILE A 346 -13.12 0.27 10.35
C ILE A 346 -14.56 0.40 9.81
N GLY A 347 -15.58 0.37 10.66
CA GLY A 347 -16.99 0.43 10.25
C GLY A 347 -17.50 1.76 9.67
N GLY A 348 -16.65 2.77 9.46
CA GLY A 348 -17.06 4.04 8.86
C GLY A 348 -15.86 4.94 8.49
N PRO A 349 -16.05 6.01 7.69
CA PRO A 349 -15.01 6.99 7.44
C PRO A 349 -14.51 7.59 8.78
N PRO A 350 -13.21 7.93 8.92
CA PRO A 350 -12.69 8.49 10.16
C PRO A 350 -13.55 9.68 10.59
N THR A 351 -14.17 9.58 11.76
CA THR A 351 -15.05 10.62 12.29
C THR A 351 -14.25 11.91 12.47
N GLN A 352 -14.82 13.05 12.05
CA GLN A 352 -14.26 14.40 12.22
C GLN A 352 -14.20 14.86 13.70
N ALA A 353 -14.07 13.95 14.65
CA ALA A 353 -13.94 14.28 16.06
C ALA A 353 -12.48 14.65 16.37
N GLY A 354 -12.05 15.84 15.95
CA GLY A 354 -10.71 16.33 16.29
C GLY A 354 -10.23 17.62 15.62
N MET A 355 -11.01 18.22 14.71
CA MET A 355 -10.71 19.56 14.18
C MET A 355 -11.83 20.52 14.55
N ALA A 356 -11.78 21.01 15.80
CA ALA A 356 -12.42 22.25 16.23
C ALA A 356 -11.34 23.22 16.67
#